data_AF-A0A7C3LQR1-F1
#
_entry.id   AF-A0A7C3LQR1-F1
#
_cell.length_a   1.000
_cell.length_b   1.000
_cell.length_c   1.000
_cell.angle_alpha   90.00
_cell.angle_beta   90.00
_cell.angle_gamma   90.00
#
_symmetry.space_group_name_H-M   'P 1'
#
loop_
_entity.id
_entity.type
_entity.pdbx_description
1 polymer ?
#
loop_
_entity_poly.entity_id
_entity_poly.type
_entity_poly.pdbx_seq_one_letter_code
_entity_poly.pdbx_strand_id
1 'polypeptide(L)'
;MESVTGVSIKEVRKSEGLYEVTLSVRYAGRSYDLCLHRITQNVARVEADLRGEYLYVKLVNERDEGFATCCIHVKHLESGCMECPSLLLPPSKTGCESS
;
A
#
# COMPACT_ATOMS: atom_id res chain seq x y z
N MET A 1 -8.85 -18.92 -11.11
CA MET A 1 -8.91 -17.64 -10.37
C MET A 1 -7.63 -17.56 -9.58
N GLU A 2 -6.68 -16.75 -10.01
CA GLU A 2 -5.39 -16.65 -9.32
C GLU A 2 -5.59 -15.85 -8.04
N SER A 3 -5.13 -16.40 -6.91
CA SER A 3 -5.35 -15.80 -5.59
C SER A 3 -4.12 -15.00 -5.17
N VAL A 4 -4.34 -13.88 -4.48
CA VAL A 4 -3.29 -13.26 -3.69
C VAL A 4 -2.89 -14.28 -2.61
N THR A 5 -1.64 -14.71 -2.62
CA THR A 5 -1.14 -15.79 -1.75
C THR A 5 -0.45 -15.27 -0.50
N GLY A 6 -0.19 -13.96 -0.43
CA GLY A 6 0.33 -13.32 0.77
C GLY A 6 0.66 -11.85 0.56
N VAL A 7 0.52 -11.07 1.63
CA VAL A 7 1.03 -9.71 1.73
C VAL A 7 1.80 -9.61 3.04
N SER A 8 3.02 -9.08 2.99
CA SER A 8 3.88 -8.94 4.18
C SER A 8 4.66 -7.64 4.15
N ILE A 9 5.01 -7.14 5.33
CA ILE A 9 5.92 -6.00 5.45
C ILE A 9 7.33 -6.49 5.13
N LYS A 10 7.98 -5.86 4.15
CA LYS A 10 9.37 -6.11 3.81
C LYS A 10 10.30 -5.15 4.55
N GLU A 11 9.90 -3.88 4.64
CA GLU A 11 10.68 -2.85 5.30
C GLU A 11 9.78 -1.73 5.83
N VAL A 12 10.16 -1.14 6.95
CA VAL A 12 9.60 0.10 7.47
C VAL A 12 10.75 1.06 7.77
N ARG A 13 10.69 2.26 7.19
CA ARG A 13 11.63 3.35 7.45
C ARG A 13 10.89 4.54 8.04
N LYS A 14 11.59 5.32 8.86
CA LYS A 14 11.10 6.60 9.37
C LYS A 14 11.95 7.70 8.78
N SER A 15 11.33 8.66 8.11
CA SER A 15 11.99 9.82 7.51
C SER A 15 11.15 11.07 7.77
N GLU A 16 11.79 12.14 8.26
CA GLU A 16 11.15 13.45 8.47
C GLU A 16 9.84 13.42 9.29
N GLY A 17 9.75 12.50 10.26
CA GLY A 17 8.56 12.34 11.11
C GLY A 17 7.43 11.53 10.48
N LEU A 18 7.57 11.09 9.23
CA LEU A 18 6.67 10.15 8.55
C LEU A 18 7.34 8.78 8.41
N TYR A 19 6.54 7.80 8.03
CA TYR A 19 6.93 6.44 7.76
C TYR A 19 6.84 6.14 6.27
N GLU A 20 7.79 5.34 5.80
CA GLU A 20 7.76 4.70 4.50
C GLU A 20 7.72 3.19 4.71
N VAL A 21 6.85 2.51 3.98
CA VAL A 21 6.60 1.08 4.16
C VAL A 21 6.67 0.38 2.83
N THR A 22 7.57 -0.58 2.73
CA THR A 22 7.67 -1.46 1.57
C THR A 22 6.92 -2.75 1.89
N LEU A 23 5.88 -3.05 1.12
CA LEU A 23 5.12 -4.29 1.22
C LEU A 23 5.51 -5.24 0.10
N SER A 24 5.65 -6.52 0.43
CA SER A 24 5.76 -7.58 -0.58
C SER A 24 4.39 -8.20 -0.79
N VAL A 25 3.91 -8.20 -2.03
CA VAL A 25 2.64 -8.83 -2.46
C VAL A 25 2.95 -10.01 -3.37
N ARG A 26 2.38 -11.17 -3.06
CA ARG A 26 2.45 -12.36 -3.91
C ARG A 26 1.14 -12.60 -4.64
N TYR A 27 1.18 -12.56 -5.97
CA TYR A 27 0.03 -12.77 -6.84
C TYR A 27 0.47 -13.56 -8.07
N ALA A 28 -0.30 -14.58 -8.48
CA ALA A 28 -0.03 -15.37 -9.69
C ALA A 28 1.41 -15.94 -9.77
N GLY A 29 1.97 -16.36 -8.63
CA GLY A 29 3.35 -16.87 -8.54
C GLY A 29 4.45 -15.80 -8.67
N ARG A 30 4.08 -14.53 -8.82
CA ARG A 30 5.00 -13.38 -8.89
C ARG A 30 5.01 -12.62 -7.56
N SER A 31 6.13 -11.97 -7.26
CA SER A 31 6.28 -11.10 -6.08
C SER A 31 6.48 -9.67 -6.54
N TYR A 32 5.79 -8.75 -5.87
CA TYR A 32 5.76 -7.33 -6.16
C TYR A 32 6.13 -6.56 -4.90
N ASP A 33 6.94 -5.51 -5.05
CA ASP A 33 7.22 -4.57 -3.97
C ASP A 33 6.38 -3.30 -4.16
N LEU A 34 5.58 -2.95 -3.15
CA LEU A 34 4.77 -1.74 -3.09
C LEU A 34 5.36 -0.78 -2.06
N CYS A 35 5.76 0.40 -2.51
CA CYS A 35 6.28 1.45 -1.64
C CYS A 35 5.15 2.42 -1.26
N LEU A 36 4.84 2.46 0.03
CA LEU A 36 3.89 3.40 0.61
C LEU A 36 4.66 4.52 1.32
N HIS A 37 4.48 5.74 0.87
CA HIS A 37 5.17 6.90 1.42
C HIS A 37 4.25 7.72 2.34
N ARG A 38 4.86 8.59 3.16
CA ARG A 38 4.16 9.60 3.95
C ARG A 38 3.12 9.03 4.93
N ILE A 39 3.39 7.86 5.48
CA ILE A 39 2.54 7.20 6.46
C ILE A 39 2.72 7.88 7.82
N THR A 40 1.63 8.20 8.52
CA THR A 40 1.69 9.00 9.76
C THR A 40 2.01 8.19 11.01
N GLN A 41 1.99 6.86 10.93
CA GLN A 41 2.16 5.94 12.05
C GLN A 41 3.01 4.74 11.66
N ASN A 42 3.64 4.10 12.64
CA ASN A 42 4.34 2.84 12.44
C ASN A 42 3.36 1.73 12.03
N VAL A 43 3.74 0.90 11.06
CA VAL A 43 2.95 -0.25 10.62
C VAL A 43 3.47 -1.50 11.31
N ALA A 44 2.68 -2.08 12.19
CA ALA A 44 3.03 -3.29 12.92
C ALA A 44 2.66 -4.55 12.15
N ARG A 45 1.50 -4.54 11.48
CA ARG A 45 1.03 -5.65 10.63
C ARG A 45 0.22 -5.14 9.46
N VAL A 46 0.03 -6.02 8.48
CA VAL A 46 -0.81 -5.77 7.31
C VAL A 46 -1.83 -6.88 7.18
N GLU A 47 -3.06 -6.50 6.81
CA GLU A 47 -4.12 -7.41 6.45
C GLU A 47 -4.42 -7.20 4.96
N ALA A 48 -4.66 -8.29 4.24
CA ALA A 48 -4.98 -8.23 2.82
C ALA A 48 -6.23 -9.04 2.52
N ASP A 49 -7.12 -8.45 1.71
CA ASP A 49 -8.37 -9.05 1.31
C ASP A 49 -8.64 -8.78 -0.17
N LEU A 50 -8.95 -9.81 -0.95
CA LEU A 50 -9.26 -9.68 -2.37
C LEU A 50 -10.79 -9.67 -2.54
N ARG A 51 -11.34 -8.53 -2.95
CA ARG A 51 -12.77 -8.37 -3.22
C ARG A 51 -13.01 -8.10 -4.70
N GLY A 52 -13.47 -9.13 -5.41
CA GLY A 52 -13.64 -9.05 -6.86
C GLY A 52 -12.29 -8.79 -7.54
N GLU A 53 -12.18 -7.66 -8.25
CA GLU A 53 -10.98 -7.27 -8.99
C GLU A 53 -10.01 -6.36 -8.19
N TYR A 54 -10.26 -6.13 -6.89
CA TYR A 54 -9.48 -5.22 -6.07
C TYR A 54 -8.86 -5.91 -4.85
N LEU A 55 -7.55 -5.77 -4.69
CA LEU A 55 -6.81 -6.12 -3.50
C LEU A 55 -6.83 -4.94 -2.52
N TYR A 56 -7.43 -5.17 -1.36
CA TYR A 56 -7.45 -4.23 -0.25
C TYR A 56 -6.34 -4.59 0.72
N VAL A 57 -5.43 -3.66 0.99
CA VAL A 57 -4.32 -3.83 1.94
C VAL A 57 -4.51 -2.83 3.07
N LYS A 58 -4.88 -3.34 4.25
CA LYS A 58 -5.11 -2.55 5.45
C LYS A 58 -3.84 -2.53 6.31
N LEU A 59 -3.43 -1.33 6.72
CA LEU A 59 -2.31 -1.10 7.62
C LEU A 59 -2.82 -1.04 9.05
N VAL A 60 -2.16 -1.78 9.94
CA VAL A 60 -2.53 -1.88 11.35
C VAL A 60 -1.36 -1.43 12.21
N ASN A 61 -1.64 -0.60 13.21
CA ASN A 61 -0.64 -0.06 14.12
C ASN A 61 -0.35 -1.03 15.29
N GLU A 62 0.55 -0.64 16.18
CA GLU A 62 0.97 -1.44 17.35
C GLU A 62 -0.15 -1.67 18.38
N ARG A 63 -1.25 -0.90 18.30
CA ARG A 63 -2.43 -1.04 19.16
C ARG A 63 -3.50 -1.95 18.55
N ASP A 64 -3.17 -2.64 17.46
CA ASP A 64 -4.10 -3.45 16.68
C ASP A 64 -5.21 -2.66 15.96
N GLU A 65 -5.03 -1.35 15.80
CA GLU A 65 -6.00 -0.48 15.14
C GLU A 65 -5.65 -0.30 13.66
N GLY A 66 -6.63 -0.54 12.78
CA GLY A 66 -6.51 -0.24 11.37
C GLY A 66 -6.60 1.25 11.12
N PHE A 67 -5.60 1.84 10.50
CA PHE A 67 -5.54 3.31 10.33
C PHE A 67 -5.45 3.77 8.88
N ALA A 68 -5.14 2.88 7.94
CA ALA A 68 -5.11 3.18 6.51
C ALA A 68 -5.45 1.94 5.69
N THR A 69 -5.94 2.15 4.47
CA THR A 69 -6.20 1.07 3.51
C THR A 69 -5.80 1.53 2.10
N CYS A 70 -5.02 0.70 1.42
CA CYS A 70 -4.69 0.84 0.01
C CYS A 70 -5.54 -0.12 -0.81
N CYS A 71 -6.02 0.32 -1.98
CA CYS A 71 -6.82 -0.50 -2.89
C CYS A 71 -6.10 -0.61 -4.23
N ILE A 72 -5.86 -1.83 -4.70
CA ILE A 72 -5.06 -2.09 -5.91
C ILE A 72 -5.89 -2.96 -6.84
N HIS A 73 -6.21 -2.45 -8.03
CA HIS A 73 -6.87 -3.27 -9.03
C HIS A 73 -5.90 -4.36 -9.53
N VAL A 74 -6.33 -5.63 -9.54
CA VAL A 74 -5.48 -6.79 -9.91
C VAL A 74 -4.85 -6.68 -11.31
N LYS A 75 -5.47 -5.94 -12.24
CA LYS A 75 -4.92 -5.70 -13.57
C LYS A 75 -3.56 -4.99 -13.53
N HIS A 76 -3.28 -4.19 -12.50
CA HIS A 76 -1.95 -3.59 -12.31
C HIS A 76 -0.89 -4.65 -11.97
N LEU A 77 -1.27 -5.67 -11.19
CA LEU A 77 -0.38 -6.79 -10.86
C LEU A 77 -0.18 -7.67 -12.10
N GLU A 78 -1.25 -7.98 -12.83
CA GLU A 78 -1.21 -8.81 -14.06
C GLU A 78 -0.34 -8.17 -15.15
N SER A 79 -0.52 -6.88 -15.39
CA SER A 79 0.24 -6.12 -16.39
C SER A 79 1.65 -5.74 -15.94
N GLY A 80 1.97 -5.84 -14.64
CA GLY A 80 3.25 -5.39 -14.09
C GLY A 80 3.43 -3.87 -14.04
N CYS A 81 2.36 -3.11 -14.25
CA CYS A 81 2.39 -1.65 -14.18
C CYS A 81 2.16 -1.19 -12.72
N MET A 82 3.25 -1.00 -11.98
CA MET A 82 3.22 -0.53 -10.59
C MET A 82 3.47 0.97 -10.41
N GLU A 83 3.64 1.72 -11.50
CA GLU A 83 3.65 3.19 -11.49
C GLU A 83 2.22 3.75 -11.48
N CYS A 84 1.37 3.26 -10.57
CA CYS A 84 -0.03 3.65 -10.55
C CYS A 84 -0.22 4.98 -9.80
N PRO A 85 -0.68 6.05 -10.47
CA PRO A 85 -1.02 7.30 -9.81
C PRO A 85 -2.22 7.16 -8.85
N SER A 86 -2.87 6.01 -8.69
CA SER A 86 -3.91 5.79 -7.67
C SER A 86 -3.38 5.74 -6.23
N LEU A 87 -2.05 5.83 -6.04
CA LEU A 87 -1.40 6.28 -4.79
C LEU A 87 -1.46 7.82 -4.63
N LEU A 88 -2.39 8.49 -5.30
CA LEU A 88 -2.60 9.92 -5.19
C LEU A 88 -2.95 10.28 -3.74
N LEU A 89 -2.10 11.13 -3.18
CA LEU A 89 -2.25 11.73 -1.87
C LEU A 89 -3.65 12.35 -1.73
N PRO A 90 -4.28 12.27 -0.55
CA PRO A 90 -5.49 13.03 -0.30
C PRO A 90 -5.21 14.51 -0.61
N PRO A 91 -6.18 15.26 -1.19
CA PRO A 91 -5.99 16.67 -1.46
C PRO A 91 -5.65 17.37 -0.14
N SER A 92 -4.40 17.80 -0.01
CA SER A 92 -3.99 18.65 1.09
C SER A 92 -4.69 19.98 0.91
N LYS A 93 -5.42 20.46 1.92
CA LYS A 93 -5.92 21.84 1.97
C LYS A 93 -4.74 22.80 2.18
N THR A 94 -3.89 22.94 1.16
CA THR A 94 -2.97 24.06 1.02
C THR A 94 -2.51 24.11 -0.44
N GLY A 95 -2.85 25.22 -1.09
CA GLY A 95 -2.78 25.40 -2.53
C GLY A 95 -1.38 25.22 -3.12
N CYS A 96 -1.38 24.66 -4.32
CA CYS A 96 -0.27 24.74 -5.25
C CYS A 96 -0.41 26.08 -5.99
N GLU A 97 0.22 27.14 -5.47
CA GLU A 97 0.63 28.25 -6.33
C GLU A 97 1.97 27.85 -6.92
N SER A 98 1.95 27.45 -8.19
CA SER A 98 3.16 27.26 -9.00
C SER A 98 3.58 28.63 -9.54
N SER A 99 4.77 29.09 -9.14
CA SER A 99 5.57 30.03 -9.94
C SER A 99 6.24 29.31 -11.10
#